data_AF-A0A135S9I6-F1
#
_entry.id   AF-A0A135S9I6-F1
#
_cell.length_a   1.000
_cell.length_b   1.000
_cell.length_c   1.000
_cell.angle_alpha   90.00
_cell.angle_beta   90.00
_cell.angle_gamma   90.00
#
_symmetry.space_group_name_H-M   'P 1'
#
loop_
_entity.id
_entity.type
_entity.pdbx_description
1 polymer ?
#
loop_
_entity_poly.entity_id
_entity_poly.type
_entity_poly.pdbx_seq_one_letter_code
_entity_poly.pdbx_strand_id
1 'polypeptide(L)'
;MSIKLWGSVTSACTHRVLITLNELGLKYDLTQINLMKGEQKNPIYVKEQHPFGRIPVIQDGDLQLFESRAICRYLVTKYGGSSSPLDAVASGDPVKIGKFEKALSIDYSYFDPSVKALCNEKLWKNPAEPANPLEEEKATAMFKIALDYYEDSLGSNAYLAGNDFSLTDVYVFTWMPYIKLLGLYEEIAARPKVEDLWKRVSSRSAWESALKDMPQ
;
A
#
# COMPACT_ATOMS: atom_id res chain seq x y z
N MET A 1 10.27 -19.83 -12.47
CA MET A 1 8.91 -19.60 -13.00
C MET A 1 8.51 -18.17 -12.66
N SER A 2 7.82 -17.45 -13.54
CA SER A 2 7.42 -16.04 -13.29
C SER A 2 6.14 -16.00 -12.47
N ILE A 3 6.05 -15.08 -11.51
CA ILE A 3 4.82 -14.85 -10.73
C ILE A 3 3.80 -14.16 -11.65
N LYS A 4 2.57 -14.67 -11.75
CA LYS A 4 1.50 -13.92 -12.44
C LYS A 4 0.83 -12.99 -11.44
N LEU A 5 0.52 -11.77 -11.87
CA LEU A 5 -0.15 -10.76 -11.07
C LEU A 5 -1.32 -10.20 -11.87
N TRP A 6 -2.53 -10.31 -11.34
CA TRP A 6 -3.69 -9.59 -11.85
C TRP A 6 -3.87 -8.33 -11.02
N GLY A 7 -3.79 -7.17 -11.66
CA GLY A 7 -3.82 -5.89 -10.97
C GLY A 7 -3.95 -4.71 -11.90
N SER A 8 -3.89 -3.50 -11.33
CA SER A 8 -3.91 -2.25 -12.10
C SER A 8 -2.78 -1.35 -11.63
N VAL A 9 -2.03 -0.75 -12.57
CA VAL A 9 -1.01 0.29 -12.30
C VAL A 9 -1.60 1.60 -11.79
N THR A 10 -2.92 1.69 -11.67
CA THR A 10 -3.56 2.82 -11.00
C THR A 10 -3.96 2.50 -9.57
N SER A 11 -3.76 1.27 -9.07
CA SER A 11 -4.26 0.82 -7.77
C SER A 11 -3.17 0.81 -6.69
N ALA A 12 -3.39 1.52 -5.59
CA ALA A 12 -2.50 1.49 -4.42
C ALA A 12 -2.24 0.05 -3.92
N CYS A 13 -3.28 -0.80 -3.87
CA CYS A 13 -3.12 -2.19 -3.45
C CYS A 13 -2.23 -3.01 -4.41
N THR A 14 -2.30 -2.73 -5.71
CA THR A 14 -1.41 -3.38 -6.70
C THR A 14 0.02 -2.84 -6.55
N HIS A 15 0.21 -1.54 -6.31
CA HIS A 15 1.52 -0.97 -6.07
C HIS A 15 2.24 -1.60 -4.88
N ARG A 16 1.53 -1.94 -3.79
CA ARG A 16 2.15 -2.67 -2.66
C ARG A 16 2.83 -3.94 -3.13
N VAL A 17 2.16 -4.72 -3.97
CA VAL A 17 2.67 -5.99 -4.49
C VAL A 17 3.80 -5.75 -5.49
N LEU A 18 3.66 -4.79 -6.41
CA LEU A 18 4.69 -4.45 -7.40
C LEU A 18 5.99 -3.98 -6.75
N ILE A 19 5.91 -3.06 -5.77
CA ILE A 19 7.06 -2.58 -5.02
C ILE A 19 7.71 -3.74 -4.27
N THR A 20 6.92 -4.60 -3.62
CA THR A 20 7.46 -5.77 -2.90
C THR A 20 8.17 -6.74 -3.83
N LEU A 21 7.59 -7.05 -4.99
CA LEU A 21 8.22 -7.88 -6.02
C LEU A 21 9.55 -7.27 -6.49
N ASN A 22 9.57 -5.96 -6.74
CA ASN A 22 10.74 -5.22 -7.19
C ASN A 22 11.85 -5.18 -6.11
N GLU A 23 11.52 -4.93 -4.85
CA GLU A 23 12.46 -4.96 -3.72
C GLU A 23 13.09 -6.34 -3.53
N LEU A 24 12.35 -7.41 -3.83
CA LEU A 24 12.83 -8.80 -3.78
C LEU A 24 13.52 -9.23 -5.09
N GLY A 25 13.60 -8.38 -6.11
CA GLY A 25 14.17 -8.72 -7.42
C GLY A 25 13.42 -9.82 -8.17
N LEU A 26 12.13 -10.02 -7.86
CA LEU A 26 11.32 -11.09 -8.42
C LEU A 26 10.75 -10.70 -9.79
N LYS A 27 10.83 -11.64 -10.74
CA LYS A 27 10.18 -11.49 -12.05
C LYS A 27 8.69 -11.81 -11.94
N TYR A 28 7.88 -10.98 -12.58
CA TYR A 28 6.44 -11.15 -12.65
C TYR A 28 5.89 -10.82 -14.04
N ASP A 29 4.70 -11.34 -14.30
CA ASP A 29 3.88 -11.04 -15.47
C ASP A 29 2.58 -10.37 -15.00
N LEU A 30 2.41 -9.08 -15.31
CA LEU A 30 1.26 -8.27 -14.90
C LEU A 30 0.15 -8.34 -15.96
N THR A 31 -0.94 -9.01 -15.61
CA THR A 31 -2.22 -8.91 -16.32
C THR A 31 -2.97 -7.67 -15.83
N GLN A 32 -3.06 -6.65 -16.70
CA GLN A 32 -3.79 -5.42 -16.40
C GLN A 32 -5.30 -5.67 -16.33
N ILE A 33 -5.91 -5.19 -15.24
CA ILE A 33 -7.35 -5.21 -14.99
C ILE A 33 -7.88 -3.79 -15.04
N ASN A 34 -8.80 -3.52 -15.98
CA ASN A 34 -9.39 -2.19 -16.13
C ASN A 34 -10.50 -1.95 -15.08
N LEU A 35 -10.14 -1.21 -14.04
CA LEU A 35 -11.06 -0.85 -12.97
C LEU A 35 -12.23 0.04 -13.43
N MET A 36 -12.02 0.89 -14.43
CA MET A 36 -13.05 1.79 -14.97
C MET A 36 -14.13 1.02 -15.75
N LYS A 37 -13.75 -0.08 -16.40
CA LYS A 37 -14.69 -0.99 -17.08
C LYS A 37 -15.30 -2.04 -16.13
N GLY A 38 -14.88 -2.05 -14.87
CA GLY A 38 -15.37 -3.01 -13.89
C GLY A 38 -14.94 -4.45 -14.18
N GLU A 39 -13.81 -4.67 -14.87
CA GLU A 39 -13.34 -6.02 -15.23
C GLU A 39 -13.12 -6.93 -14.02
N GLN A 40 -12.72 -6.37 -12.88
CA GLN A 40 -12.62 -7.05 -11.58
C GLN A 40 -13.97 -7.57 -11.06
N LYS A 41 -15.10 -7.15 -11.65
CA LYS A 41 -16.45 -7.60 -11.31
C LYS A 41 -17.01 -8.59 -12.32
N ASN A 42 -16.27 -8.89 -13.40
CA ASN A 42 -16.68 -9.90 -14.37
C ASN A 42 -16.89 -11.25 -13.64
N PRO A 43 -18.00 -11.97 -13.89
CA PRO A 43 -18.28 -13.25 -13.21
C PRO A 43 -17.17 -14.29 -13.35
N ILE A 44 -16.47 -14.31 -14.48
CA ILE A 44 -15.32 -15.21 -14.72
C ILE A 44 -14.17 -14.81 -13.80
N TYR A 45 -13.80 -13.52 -13.75
CA TYR A 45 -12.76 -13.04 -12.85
C TYR A 45 -13.11 -13.30 -11.38
N VAL A 46 -14.36 -13.04 -10.97
CA VAL A 46 -14.82 -13.26 -9.60
C VAL A 46 -14.72 -14.74 -9.22
N LYS A 47 -15.08 -15.63 -10.14
CA LYS A 47 -15.05 -17.08 -9.93
C LYS A 47 -13.62 -17.63 -9.94
N GLU A 48 -12.76 -17.14 -10.83
CA GLU A 48 -11.45 -17.74 -11.10
C GLU A 48 -10.30 -17.06 -10.36
N GLN A 49 -10.45 -15.79 -9.96
CA GLN A 49 -9.34 -14.98 -9.44
C GLN A 49 -9.61 -14.43 -8.04
N HIS A 50 -10.76 -13.77 -7.82
CA HIS A 50 -11.03 -13.12 -6.53
C HIS A 50 -12.53 -13.11 -6.19
N PRO A 51 -12.99 -13.85 -5.17
CA PRO A 51 -14.42 -13.99 -4.86
C PRO A 51 -15.12 -12.68 -4.47
N PHE A 52 -14.37 -11.66 -4.04
CA PHE A 52 -14.88 -10.33 -3.71
C PHE A 52 -14.83 -9.34 -4.90
N GLY A 53 -14.34 -9.79 -6.06
CA GLY A 53 -14.15 -8.98 -7.25
C GLY A 53 -13.25 -7.77 -6.99
N ARG A 54 -12.07 -8.02 -6.43
CA ARG A 54 -11.04 -7.02 -6.11
C ARG A 54 -9.71 -7.42 -6.75
N ILE A 55 -8.74 -6.51 -6.63
CA ILE A 55 -7.35 -6.70 -7.05
C ILE A 55 -6.45 -6.24 -5.88
N PRO A 56 -5.20 -6.70 -5.79
CA PRO A 56 -4.52 -7.65 -6.69
C PRO A 56 -4.76 -9.13 -6.34
N VAL A 57 -4.43 -10.00 -7.29
CA VAL A 57 -4.30 -11.47 -7.13
C VAL A 57 -2.94 -11.88 -7.69
N ILE A 58 -2.25 -12.83 -7.06
CA ILE A 58 -1.06 -13.48 -7.63
C ILE A 58 -1.28 -14.97 -7.85
N GLN A 59 -0.51 -15.53 -8.79
CA GLN A 59 -0.25 -16.96 -8.93
C GLN A 59 1.26 -17.19 -8.84
N ASP A 60 1.67 -18.04 -7.90
CA ASP A 60 3.05 -18.47 -7.71
C ASP A 60 3.12 -20.01 -7.63
N GLY A 61 3.47 -20.65 -8.75
CA GLY A 61 3.33 -22.10 -8.90
C GLY A 61 1.85 -22.49 -8.84
N ASP A 62 1.50 -23.41 -7.96
CA ASP A 62 0.11 -23.85 -7.75
C ASP A 62 -0.65 -22.97 -6.74
N LEU A 63 0.03 -22.06 -6.02
CA LEU A 63 -0.60 -21.19 -5.06
C LEU A 63 -1.18 -19.94 -5.74
N GLN A 64 -2.50 -19.79 -5.62
CA GLN A 64 -3.19 -18.53 -5.88
C GLN A 64 -3.43 -17.79 -4.57
N LEU A 65 -3.16 -16.49 -4.52
CA LEU A 65 -3.35 -15.68 -3.32
C LEU A 65 -3.88 -14.28 -3.66
N PHE A 66 -4.83 -13.80 -2.86
CA PHE A 66 -5.38 -12.45 -2.91
C PHE A 66 -5.20 -11.74 -1.56
N GLU A 67 -5.58 -10.46 -1.48
CA GLU A 67 -5.24 -9.50 -0.41
C GLU A 67 -3.80 -9.00 -0.45
N SER A 68 -3.60 -7.72 -0.83
CA SER A 68 -2.27 -7.17 -1.10
C SER A 68 -1.29 -7.31 0.07
N ARG A 69 -1.75 -7.11 1.31
CA ARG A 69 -0.90 -7.24 2.50
C ARG A 69 -0.48 -8.70 2.74
N ALA A 70 -1.40 -9.64 2.55
CA ALA A 70 -1.10 -11.08 2.67
C ALA A 70 -0.13 -11.54 1.57
N ILE A 71 -0.35 -11.09 0.33
CA ILE A 71 0.55 -11.33 -0.80
C ILE A 71 1.97 -10.83 -0.48
N CYS A 72 2.11 -9.58 -0.04
CA CYS A 72 3.41 -9.00 0.29
C CYS A 72 4.16 -9.82 1.36
N ARG A 73 3.49 -10.19 2.46
CA ARG A 73 4.09 -11.01 3.52
C ARG A 73 4.47 -12.40 3.04
N TYR A 74 3.63 -13.04 2.22
CA TYR A 74 3.95 -14.31 1.59
C TYR A 74 5.22 -14.23 0.74
N LEU A 75 5.33 -13.21 -0.11
CA LEU A 75 6.48 -13.01 -0.98
C LEU A 75 7.76 -12.80 -0.17
N VAL A 76 7.71 -11.95 0.86
CA VAL A 76 8.88 -11.72 1.74
C VAL A 76 9.25 -13.00 2.50
N THR A 77 8.26 -13.74 3.03
CA THR A 77 8.52 -14.99 3.76
C THR A 77 9.16 -16.05 2.86
N LYS A 78 8.69 -16.18 1.61
CA LYS A 78 9.18 -17.20 0.67
C LYS A 78 10.50 -16.83 0.00
N TYR A 79 10.72 -15.55 -0.30
CA TYR A 79 11.81 -15.10 -1.16
C TYR A 79 12.77 -14.08 -0.52
N GLY A 80 12.39 -13.44 0.58
CA GLY A 80 13.21 -12.40 1.24
C GLY A 80 14.39 -12.93 2.06
N GLY A 81 14.41 -14.24 2.35
CA GLY A 81 15.40 -14.84 3.24
C GLY A 81 15.15 -14.54 4.72
N SER A 82 15.92 -15.18 5.58
CA SER A 82 15.75 -15.17 7.05
C SER A 82 16.11 -13.85 7.72
N SER A 83 16.60 -12.85 6.99
CA SER A 83 16.99 -11.55 7.53
C SER A 83 16.43 -10.38 6.73
N SER A 84 15.37 -10.58 5.92
CA SER A 84 14.77 -9.48 5.16
C SER A 84 14.25 -8.42 6.11
N PRO A 85 14.65 -7.14 5.97
CA PRO A 85 14.06 -6.06 6.76
C PRO A 85 12.62 -5.72 6.34
N LEU A 86 12.15 -6.26 5.21
CA LEU A 86 10.80 -6.01 4.70
C LEU A 86 9.71 -6.55 5.64
N ASP A 87 9.94 -7.70 6.28
CA ASP A 87 9.05 -8.28 7.30
C ASP A 87 9.89 -8.67 8.53
N ALA A 88 9.68 -7.94 9.62
CA ALA A 88 10.44 -8.13 10.85
C ALA A 88 10.18 -9.49 11.52
N VAL A 89 9.16 -10.26 11.12
CA VAL A 89 8.90 -11.61 11.64
C VAL A 89 10.08 -12.55 11.41
N ALA A 90 10.80 -12.41 10.29
CA ALA A 90 11.97 -13.21 10.01
C ALA A 90 13.10 -13.02 11.05
N SER A 91 13.13 -11.88 11.77
CA SER A 91 14.16 -11.61 12.78
C SER A 91 14.06 -12.48 14.03
N GLY A 92 12.89 -13.05 14.32
CA GLY A 92 12.62 -13.78 15.57
C GLY A 92 12.69 -12.93 16.84
N ASP A 93 12.96 -11.62 16.73
CA ASP A 93 13.06 -10.70 17.86
C ASP A 93 11.64 -10.18 18.22
N PRO A 94 11.09 -10.57 19.38
CA PRO A 94 9.73 -10.21 19.76
C PRO A 94 9.52 -8.69 19.86
N VAL A 95 10.56 -7.90 20.16
CA VAL A 95 10.46 -6.44 20.23
C VAL A 95 10.34 -5.84 18.83
N LYS A 96 11.16 -6.31 17.87
CA LYS A 96 11.06 -5.87 16.46
C LYS A 96 9.73 -6.27 15.85
N ILE A 97 9.29 -7.49 16.11
CA ILE A 97 8.00 -8.01 15.66
C ILE A 97 6.85 -7.16 16.23
N GLY A 98 6.85 -6.90 17.54
CA GLY A 98 5.82 -6.08 18.17
C GLY A 98 5.75 -4.65 17.62
N LYS A 99 6.90 -4.02 17.33
CA LYS A 99 6.95 -2.70 16.69
C LYS A 99 6.40 -2.72 15.27
N PHE A 100 6.78 -3.73 14.48
CA PHE A 100 6.32 -3.91 13.11
C PHE A 100 4.80 -4.16 13.04
N GLU A 101 4.28 -5.11 13.82
CA GLU A 101 2.84 -5.42 13.84
C GLU A 101 2.00 -4.24 14.36
N LYS A 102 2.51 -3.47 15.34
CA LYS A 102 1.88 -2.22 15.76
C LYS A 102 1.78 -1.24 14.59
N ALA A 103 2.87 -1.04 13.85
CA ALA A 103 2.91 -0.07 12.76
C ALA A 103 1.98 -0.48 11.60
N LEU A 104 1.95 -1.77 11.25
CA LEU A 104 0.99 -2.35 10.30
C LEU A 104 -0.46 -2.17 10.76
N SER A 105 -0.74 -2.40 12.04
CA SER A 105 -2.09 -2.27 12.61
C SER A 105 -2.58 -0.82 12.55
N ILE A 106 -1.68 0.15 12.74
CA ILE A 106 -1.99 1.58 12.64
C ILE A 106 -2.31 1.98 11.20
N ASP A 107 -1.50 1.53 10.23
CA ASP A 107 -1.81 1.71 8.81
C ASP A 107 -3.20 1.13 8.48
N TYR A 108 -3.43 -0.13 8.84
CA TYR A 108 -4.66 -0.85 8.48
C TYR A 108 -5.91 -0.28 9.15
N SER A 109 -5.81 0.20 10.39
CA SER A 109 -6.97 0.60 11.20
C SER A 109 -7.31 2.09 11.06
N TYR A 110 -6.34 2.94 10.75
CA TYR A 110 -6.50 4.39 10.82
C TYR A 110 -6.15 5.08 9.50
N PHE A 111 -4.91 4.91 9.01
CA PHE A 111 -4.42 5.65 7.84
C PHE A 111 -5.04 5.17 6.52
N ASP A 112 -5.00 3.87 6.21
CA ASP A 112 -5.55 3.32 4.98
C ASP A 112 -7.06 3.58 4.86
N PRO A 113 -7.88 3.34 5.91
CA PRO A 113 -9.31 3.66 5.85
C PRO A 113 -9.59 5.15 5.66
N SER A 114 -8.81 6.05 6.28
CA SER A 114 -9.04 7.49 6.15
C SER A 114 -8.75 7.98 4.73
N VAL A 115 -7.63 7.56 4.13
CA VAL A 115 -7.31 7.96 2.75
C VAL A 115 -8.30 7.33 1.76
N LYS A 116 -8.67 6.07 1.97
CA LYS A 116 -9.64 5.38 1.13
C LYS A 116 -11.03 6.01 1.20
N ALA A 117 -11.47 6.45 2.37
CA ALA A 117 -12.72 7.18 2.53
C ALA A 117 -12.69 8.50 1.75
N LEU A 118 -11.61 9.28 1.84
CA LEU A 118 -11.45 10.51 1.06
C LEU A 118 -11.43 10.24 -0.45
N CYS A 119 -10.76 9.18 -0.90
CA CYS A 119 -10.78 8.76 -2.31
C CYS A 119 -12.19 8.36 -2.78
N ASN A 120 -12.94 7.62 -1.96
CA ASN A 120 -14.34 7.28 -2.27
C ASN A 120 -15.16 8.56 -2.43
N GLU A 121 -15.08 9.48 -1.48
CA GLU A 121 -15.91 10.71 -1.48
C GLU A 121 -15.55 11.69 -2.60
N LYS A 122 -14.26 11.83 -2.94
CA LYS A 122 -13.79 12.89 -3.85
C LYS A 122 -13.35 12.42 -5.23
N LEU A 123 -12.97 11.15 -5.40
CA LEU A 123 -12.34 10.67 -6.64
C LEU A 123 -13.11 9.54 -7.33
N TRP A 124 -13.72 8.62 -6.58
CA TRP A 124 -14.28 7.38 -7.14
C TRP A 124 -15.80 7.31 -7.14
N LYS A 125 -16.49 8.14 -6.34
CA LYS A 125 -17.94 8.27 -6.41
C LYS A 125 -18.40 8.75 -7.77
N ASN A 126 -19.64 8.41 -8.12
CA ASN A 126 -20.30 8.98 -9.29
C ASN A 126 -20.32 10.51 -9.14
N PRO A 127 -19.87 11.30 -10.14
CA PRO A 127 -19.92 12.76 -10.07
C PRO A 127 -21.32 13.34 -9.84
N ALA A 128 -22.39 12.58 -10.10
CA ALA A 128 -23.76 12.95 -9.79
C ALA A 128 -24.14 12.79 -8.30
N GLU A 129 -23.32 12.09 -7.51
CA GLU A 129 -23.49 11.91 -6.08
C GLU A 129 -22.53 12.84 -5.32
N PRO A 130 -23.03 13.88 -4.63
CA PRO A 130 -22.16 14.78 -3.90
C PRO A 130 -21.45 14.04 -2.75
N ALA A 131 -20.24 14.51 -2.43
CA ALA A 131 -19.51 14.05 -1.26
C ALA A 131 -20.33 14.24 0.01
N ASN A 132 -20.26 13.30 0.94
CA ASN A 132 -20.86 13.42 2.27
C ASN A 132 -19.93 14.23 3.18
N PRO A 133 -20.31 15.46 3.59
CA PRO A 133 -19.42 16.34 4.35
C PRO A 133 -18.98 15.73 5.70
N LEU A 134 -19.86 14.97 6.35
CA LEU A 134 -19.55 14.34 7.64
C LEU A 134 -18.51 13.23 7.50
N GLU A 135 -18.60 12.43 6.43
CA GLU A 135 -17.62 11.36 6.19
C GLU A 135 -16.27 11.94 5.74
N GLU A 136 -16.29 13.00 4.94
CA GLU A 136 -15.09 13.76 4.59
C GLU A 136 -14.40 14.35 5.82
N GLU A 137 -15.15 14.98 6.73
CA GLU A 137 -14.61 15.58 7.95
C GLU A 137 -13.97 14.52 8.85
N LYS A 138 -14.67 13.41 9.12
CA LYS A 138 -14.15 12.29 9.92
C LYS A 138 -12.88 11.70 9.30
N ALA A 139 -12.89 11.47 7.99
CA ALA A 139 -11.76 10.88 7.29
C ALA A 139 -10.56 11.85 7.29
N THR A 140 -10.79 13.15 7.09
CA THR A 140 -9.75 14.19 7.16
C THR A 140 -9.15 14.27 8.56
N ALA A 141 -9.98 14.25 9.61
CA ALA A 141 -9.52 14.28 10.99
C ALA A 141 -8.65 13.05 11.32
N MET A 142 -9.10 11.84 10.93
CA MET A 142 -8.34 10.62 11.18
C MET A 142 -7.02 10.57 10.37
N PHE A 143 -7.04 11.06 9.13
CA PHE A 143 -5.83 11.17 8.31
C PHE A 143 -4.77 12.05 9.00
N LYS A 144 -5.17 13.23 9.52
CA LYS A 144 -4.27 14.13 10.25
C LYS A 144 -3.72 13.48 11.53
N ILE A 145 -4.59 12.84 12.32
CA ILE A 145 -4.19 12.12 13.55
C ILE A 145 -3.15 11.04 13.23
N ALA A 146 -3.36 10.26 12.16
CA ALA A 146 -2.42 9.23 11.75
C ALA A 146 -1.06 9.82 11.32
N LEU A 147 -1.08 10.95 10.59
CA LEU A 147 0.15 11.64 10.20
C LEU A 147 0.88 12.26 11.39
N ASP A 148 0.18 12.86 12.35
CA ASP A 148 0.77 13.38 13.59
C ASP A 148 1.45 12.25 14.38
N TYR A 149 0.78 11.10 14.48
CA TYR A 149 1.38 9.91 15.07
C TYR A 149 2.67 9.49 14.35
N TYR A 150 2.68 9.48 13.02
CA TYR A 150 3.87 9.15 12.25
C TYR A 150 5.00 10.15 12.48
N GLU A 151 4.72 11.45 12.46
CA GLU A 151 5.68 12.53 12.72
C GLU A 151 6.33 12.37 14.12
N ASP A 152 5.54 12.05 15.14
CA ASP A 152 6.06 11.81 16.48
C ASP A 152 6.91 10.52 16.54
N SER A 153 6.43 9.45 15.90
CA SER A 153 7.08 8.14 15.93
C SER A 153 8.44 8.10 15.21
N LEU A 154 8.64 8.95 14.20
CA LEU A 154 9.87 9.06 13.43
C LEU A 154 10.99 9.82 14.17
N GLY A 155 10.72 10.40 15.34
CA GLY A 155 11.76 11.09 16.12
C GLY A 155 12.91 10.18 16.54
N SER A 156 12.62 8.92 16.88
CA SER A 156 13.63 7.94 17.32
C SER A 156 13.93 6.86 16.28
N ASN A 157 13.22 6.86 15.15
CA ASN A 157 13.23 5.80 14.14
C ASN A 157 13.45 6.38 12.75
N ALA A 158 14.25 5.71 11.91
CA ALA A 158 14.42 6.13 10.52
C ALA A 158 13.20 5.81 9.60
N TYR A 159 12.37 4.84 10.00
CA TYR A 159 11.20 4.32 9.28
C TYR A 159 10.06 4.01 10.26
N LEU A 160 8.85 3.73 9.74
CA LEU A 160 7.66 3.61 10.59
C LEU A 160 7.70 2.45 11.58
N ALA A 161 8.40 1.38 11.25
CA ALA A 161 8.54 0.19 12.10
C ALA A 161 9.86 0.15 12.89
N GLY A 162 10.78 1.10 12.69
CA GLY A 162 12.11 1.08 13.29
C GLY A 162 13.16 1.74 12.40
N ASN A 163 14.38 1.19 12.37
CA ASN A 163 15.50 1.81 11.63
C ASN A 163 15.69 1.27 10.22
N ASP A 164 14.94 0.23 9.85
CA ASP A 164 15.03 -0.41 8.54
C ASP A 164 13.75 -0.17 7.73
N PHE A 165 13.90 -0.02 6.41
CA PHE A 165 12.77 0.06 5.48
C PHE A 165 11.99 -1.25 5.49
N SER A 166 10.67 -1.16 5.63
CA SER A 166 9.79 -2.30 5.81
C SER A 166 8.52 -2.23 4.96
N LEU A 167 7.73 -3.31 4.96
CA LEU A 167 6.41 -3.33 4.34
C LEU A 167 5.46 -2.25 4.90
N THR A 168 5.67 -1.78 6.13
CA THR A 168 4.87 -0.68 6.69
C THR A 168 5.02 0.60 5.85
N ASP A 169 6.25 0.94 5.48
CA ASP A 169 6.55 2.13 4.69
C ASP A 169 5.95 2.00 3.27
N VAL A 170 6.03 0.80 2.68
CA VAL A 170 5.36 0.48 1.40
C VAL A 170 3.84 0.71 1.51
N TYR A 171 3.19 0.23 2.57
CA TYR A 171 1.73 0.26 2.67
C TYR A 171 1.18 1.66 2.81
N VAL A 172 1.85 2.51 3.59
CA VAL A 172 1.48 3.91 3.80
C VAL A 172 1.70 4.71 2.52
N PHE A 173 2.89 4.66 1.93
CA PHE A 173 3.21 5.59 0.85
C PHE A 173 2.59 5.21 -0.50
N THR A 174 2.04 3.99 -0.65
CA THR A 174 1.36 3.59 -1.91
C THR A 174 0.09 4.41 -2.14
N TRP A 175 -0.38 5.11 -1.11
CA TRP A 175 -1.44 6.11 -1.18
C TRP A 175 -0.97 7.51 -1.62
N MET A 176 0.33 7.80 -1.64
CA MET A 176 0.86 9.14 -1.94
C MET A 176 0.34 9.74 -3.27
N PRO A 177 0.22 8.98 -4.37
CA PRO A 177 -0.36 9.52 -5.60
C PRO A 177 -1.81 9.99 -5.42
N TYR A 178 -2.61 9.27 -4.64
CA TYR A 178 -3.98 9.68 -4.33
C TYR A 178 -4.02 10.86 -3.35
N ILE A 179 -3.10 10.92 -2.39
CA ILE A 179 -2.96 12.08 -1.49
C ILE A 179 -2.70 13.35 -2.31
N LYS A 180 -1.86 13.27 -3.35
CA LYS A 180 -1.63 14.38 -4.30
C LYS A 180 -2.90 14.72 -5.09
N LEU A 181 -3.59 13.72 -5.67
CA LEU A 181 -4.84 13.93 -6.40
C LEU A 181 -5.96 14.54 -5.53
N LEU A 182 -5.98 14.24 -4.23
CA LEU A 182 -6.89 14.82 -3.26
C LEU A 182 -6.52 16.25 -2.84
N GLY A 183 -5.37 16.78 -3.29
CA GLY A 183 -4.86 18.09 -2.87
C GLY A 183 -4.34 18.12 -1.43
N LEU A 184 -3.97 16.96 -0.87
CA LEU A 184 -3.60 16.82 0.55
C LEU A 184 -2.08 16.74 0.79
N TYR A 185 -1.26 17.05 -0.23
CA TYR A 185 0.20 17.02 -0.07
C TYR A 185 0.69 18.02 1.00
N GLU A 186 0.00 19.14 1.20
CA GLU A 186 0.35 20.12 2.23
C GLU A 186 0.30 19.52 3.65
N GLU A 187 -0.59 18.54 3.90
CA GLU A 187 -0.64 17.83 5.18
C GLU A 187 0.60 16.95 5.40
N ILE A 188 1.19 16.42 4.32
CA ILE A 188 2.46 15.70 4.38
C ILE A 188 3.60 16.70 4.61
N ALA A 189 3.64 17.79 3.85
CA ALA A 189 4.70 18.79 3.92
C ALA A 189 4.73 19.54 5.27
N ALA A 190 3.59 19.70 5.93
CA ALA A 190 3.48 20.27 7.27
C ALA A 190 4.15 19.40 8.36
N ARG A 191 4.55 18.17 8.04
CA ARG A 191 5.15 17.18 8.94
C ARG A 191 6.52 16.77 8.39
N PRO A 192 7.59 17.52 8.72
CA PRO A 192 8.88 17.40 8.04
C PRO A 192 9.50 16.01 8.07
N LYS A 193 9.36 15.25 9.17
CA LYS A 193 9.93 13.89 9.24
C LYS A 193 9.15 12.92 8.36
N VAL A 194 7.82 13.07 8.29
CA VAL A 194 6.99 12.30 7.35
C VAL A 194 7.34 12.66 5.90
N GLU A 195 7.52 13.94 5.60
CA GLU A 195 7.92 14.37 4.26
C GLU A 195 9.32 13.83 3.88
N ASP A 196 10.27 13.88 4.81
CA ASP A 196 11.61 13.33 4.60
C ASP A 196 11.59 11.82 4.44
N LEU A 197 10.74 11.11 5.21
CA LEU A 197 10.52 9.69 5.01
C LEU A 197 9.93 9.41 3.62
N TRP A 198 8.94 10.18 3.18
CA TRP A 198 8.39 10.07 1.83
C TRP A 198 9.49 10.21 0.77
N LYS A 199 10.34 11.24 0.85
CA LYS A 199 11.47 11.45 -0.08
C LYS A 199 12.44 10.25 -0.10
N ARG A 200 12.72 9.66 1.07
CA ARG A 200 13.56 8.45 1.17
C ARG A 200 12.90 7.24 0.53
N VAL A 201 11.60 7.03 0.75
CA VAL A 201 10.86 5.88 0.20
C VAL A 201 10.68 6.02 -1.31
N SER A 202 10.35 7.22 -1.80
CA SER A 202 10.07 7.47 -3.21
C SER A 202 11.30 7.44 -4.12
N SER A 203 12.50 7.61 -3.55
CA SER A 203 13.77 7.55 -4.31
C SER A 203 14.32 6.12 -4.48
N ARG A 204 13.61 5.11 -3.97
CA ARG A 204 14.00 3.71 -4.14
C ARG A 204 13.69 3.26 -5.57
N SER A 205 14.63 2.58 -6.23
CA SER A 205 14.45 2.11 -7.62
C SER A 205 13.23 1.19 -7.80
N ALA A 206 12.92 0.38 -6.77
CA ALA A 206 11.73 -0.46 -6.75
C ALA A 206 10.42 0.34 -6.80
N TRP A 207 10.42 1.51 -6.15
CA TRP A 207 9.31 2.46 -6.14
C TRP A 207 9.11 3.08 -7.52
N GLU A 208 10.16 3.68 -8.05
CA GLU A 208 10.15 4.35 -9.36
C GLU A 208 9.69 3.39 -10.46
N SER A 209 10.20 2.15 -10.44
CA SER A 209 9.82 1.11 -11.38
C SER A 209 8.33 0.72 -11.30
N ALA A 210 7.79 0.63 -10.07
CA ALA A 210 6.40 0.22 -9.86
C ALA A 210 5.38 1.31 -10.23
N LEU A 211 5.74 2.59 -10.05
CA LEU A 211 4.85 3.72 -10.28
C LEU A 211 5.10 4.46 -11.61
N LYS A 212 6.04 4.00 -12.44
CA LYS A 212 6.37 4.63 -13.73
C LYS A 212 5.17 4.84 -14.66
N ASP A 213 4.17 3.96 -14.56
CA ASP A 213 2.97 3.95 -15.41
C ASP A 213 1.77 4.62 -14.72
N MET A 214 1.96 5.15 -13.51
CA MET A 214 0.93 5.91 -12.82
C MET A 214 0.89 7.34 -13.35
N PRO A 215 -0.30 7.89 -13.69
CA PRO A 215 -0.43 9.30 -14.03
C PRO A 215 0.12 10.18 -12.90
N GLN A 216 1.03 11.10 -13.24
CA GLN A 216 1.63 12.07 -12.30
C GLN A 216 0.72 13.26 -12.09
#